data_AF-M4BX85-F1
#
_entry.id   AF-M4BX85-F1
#
_cell.length_a   1.000
_cell.length_b   1.000
_cell.length_c   1.000
_cell.angle_alpha   90.00
_cell.angle_beta   90.00
_cell.angle_gamma   90.00
#
_symmetry.space_group_name_H-M   'P 1'
#
loop_
_entity.id
_entity.type
_entity.pdbx_description
1 polymer ?
#
loop_
_entity_poly.entity_id
_entity_poly.type
_entity_poly.pdbx_seq_one_letter_code
_entity_poly.pdbx_strand_id
1 'polypeptide(L)'
;MLFVLSVVLLVFVAVLLLVAFVAITWDHDIVQSYVALPSPADLGTQEFCWRCWLSPLTRRGWRTSILRSPCPRITLQCPFALLSADFAKLATSLGLPKLALEHVPFLFPQVAIGSLFLQLLGNSHFPASVRNIRLEAINIVQVRDLDMRFQSQDGEESTVPELKCIMVLTEKRFLESKIEFSVQTDLFDDQGTVWQSITWFSIPFKQDTLLVPLSVSTSALDEDLVLRANSKLLADSFVCSKRNLTEYEEVSVVGLTGTHARKEDSVPMMWMLARAAVVLQEQGRVPQLPLMCRCVFAEDVAFVPLQRKIQLQSWISEEDTQEEPQAQVTKVALDVDATNIMTGILRTVGWVYTGQDESSQQPLITAAEGGNIDTN
;
A
#
# COMPACT_ATOMS: atom_id res chain seq x y z
N MET A 1 -2.58 28.94 -52.12
CA MET A 1 -3.11 28.02 -51.09
C MET A 1 -2.03 27.09 -50.52
N LEU A 2 -1.26 26.36 -51.35
CA LEU A 2 -0.23 25.42 -50.87
C LEU A 2 0.84 26.09 -49.96
N PHE A 3 1.33 27.28 -50.33
CA PHE A 3 2.31 28.00 -49.51
C PHE A 3 1.78 28.40 -48.13
N VAL A 4 0.53 28.86 -48.05
CA VAL A 4 -0.12 29.23 -46.79
C VAL A 4 -0.34 27.99 -45.91
N LEU A 5 -0.72 26.86 -46.51
CA LEU A 5 -0.87 25.59 -45.82
C LEU A 5 0.48 25.10 -45.24
N SER A 6 1.57 25.22 -46.00
CA SER A 6 2.92 24.86 -45.55
C SER A 6 3.39 25.73 -44.39
N VAL A 7 3.13 27.04 -44.43
CA VAL A 7 3.47 27.95 -43.32
C VAL A 7 2.68 27.60 -42.06
N VAL A 8 1.37 27.35 -42.18
CA VAL A 8 0.53 26.94 -41.04
C VAL A 8 1.00 25.61 -40.44
N LEU A 9 1.37 24.63 -41.27
CA LEU A 9 1.89 23.35 -40.81
C LEU A 9 3.21 23.53 -40.03
N LEU A 10 4.10 24.39 -40.51
CA LEU A 10 5.40 24.65 -39.89
C LEU A 10 5.25 25.37 -38.54
N VAL A 11 4.33 26.33 -38.44
CA VAL A 11 3.97 26.97 -37.17
C VAL A 11 3.38 25.95 -36.19
N PHE A 12 2.50 25.07 -36.65
CA PHE A 12 1.90 24.03 -35.81
C PHE A 12 2.96 23.05 -35.27
N VAL A 13 3.90 22.62 -36.12
CA VAL A 13 5.02 21.77 -35.70
C VAL A 13 5.93 22.48 -34.71
N ALA A 14 6.24 23.76 -34.92
CA ALA A 14 7.08 24.53 -34.01
C ALA A 14 6.42 24.69 -32.63
N VAL A 15 5.11 25.00 -32.58
CA VAL A 15 4.35 25.09 -31.33
C VAL A 15 4.28 23.73 -30.63
N LEU A 16 4.00 22.65 -31.36
CA LEU A 16 4.00 21.29 -30.81
C LEU A 16 5.36 20.89 -30.23
N LEU A 17 6.46 21.21 -30.92
CA LEU A 17 7.80 20.92 -30.43
C LEU A 17 8.14 21.70 -29.16
N LEU A 18 7.70 22.95 -29.06
CA LEU A 18 7.92 23.77 -27.86
C LEU A 18 7.09 23.27 -26.68
N VAL A 19 5.80 22.97 -26.90
CA VAL A 19 4.93 22.37 -25.87
C VAL A 19 5.47 21.01 -25.43
N ALA A 20 5.90 20.18 -26.38
CA ALA A 20 6.54 18.90 -26.08
C ALA A 20 7.83 19.11 -25.29
N PHE A 21 8.72 20.00 -25.71
CA PHE A 21 9.97 20.29 -24.99
C PHE A 21 9.71 20.70 -23.55
N VAL A 22 8.81 21.67 -23.33
CA VAL A 22 8.43 22.12 -21.99
C VAL A 22 7.86 20.96 -21.18
N ALA A 23 6.91 20.18 -21.72
CA ALA A 23 6.35 19.02 -21.02
C ALA A 23 7.40 17.92 -20.70
N ILE A 24 8.43 17.81 -21.53
CA ILE A 24 9.52 16.84 -21.39
C ILE A 24 10.53 17.29 -20.33
N THR A 25 10.88 18.57 -20.30
CA THR A 25 11.94 19.13 -19.45
C THR A 25 11.43 19.82 -18.19
N TRP A 26 10.11 19.80 -17.93
CA TRP A 26 9.54 20.38 -16.73
C TRP A 26 9.90 19.54 -15.50
N ASP A 27 10.95 19.95 -14.79
CA ASP A 27 11.22 19.48 -13.43
C ASP A 27 10.28 20.24 -12.49
N HIS A 28 9.40 19.51 -11.80
CA HIS A 28 8.58 20.08 -10.74
C HIS A 28 9.43 20.25 -9.48
N ASP A 29 9.15 21.30 -8.72
CA ASP A 29 9.63 21.41 -7.36
C ASP A 29 9.14 20.20 -6.55
N ILE A 30 10.01 19.70 -5.66
CA ILE A 30 9.70 18.55 -4.82
C ILE A 30 8.58 18.95 -3.86
N VAL A 31 7.35 18.52 -4.13
CA VAL A 31 6.23 18.68 -3.22
C VAL A 31 6.47 17.76 -2.02
N GLN A 32 6.59 18.34 -0.83
CA GLN A 32 6.84 17.61 0.42
C GLN A 32 5.57 17.38 1.24
N SER A 33 4.53 18.17 1.01
CA SER A 33 3.26 18.06 1.73
C SER A 33 2.04 18.35 0.85
N TYR A 34 0.94 17.67 1.15
CA TYR A 34 -0.37 17.91 0.56
C TYR A 34 -1.37 18.30 1.65
N VAL A 35 -2.33 19.15 1.28
CA VAL A 35 -3.40 19.62 2.18
C VAL A 35 -4.46 18.53 2.43
N ALA A 36 -4.57 17.55 1.53
CA ALA A 36 -5.44 16.40 1.65
C ALA A 36 -4.86 15.21 0.87
N LEU A 37 -5.42 14.02 1.08
CA LEU A 37 -5.14 12.86 0.23
C LEU A 37 -5.53 13.20 -1.23
N PRO A 38 -4.60 13.07 -2.20
CA PRO A 38 -4.92 13.35 -3.59
C PRO A 38 -5.89 12.30 -4.13
N SER A 39 -6.97 12.75 -4.76
CA SER A 39 -7.93 11.88 -5.43
C SER A 39 -7.33 11.31 -6.72
N PRO A 40 -7.74 10.09 -7.13
CA PRO A 40 -7.56 9.59 -8.49
C PRO A 40 -7.98 10.56 -9.60
N ALA A 41 -9.06 11.31 -9.35
CA ALA A 41 -9.64 12.23 -10.32
C ALA A 41 -8.93 13.60 -10.35
N ASP A 42 -8.02 13.87 -9.40
CA ASP A 42 -7.33 15.15 -9.34
C ASP A 42 -6.47 15.37 -10.58
N LEU A 43 -6.50 16.60 -11.10
CA LEU A 43 -5.72 16.99 -12.27
C LEU A 43 -4.22 16.69 -12.10
N GLY A 44 -3.69 16.89 -10.89
CA GLY A 44 -2.30 16.55 -10.57
C GLY A 44 -2.06 15.05 -10.75
N THR A 45 -2.88 14.20 -10.14
CA THR A 45 -2.75 12.73 -10.26
C THR A 45 -2.85 12.25 -11.71
N GLN A 46 -3.76 12.83 -12.50
CA GLN A 46 -3.90 12.51 -13.93
C GLN A 46 -2.69 12.97 -14.76
N GLU A 47 -2.18 14.18 -14.50
CA GLU A 47 -0.95 14.68 -15.10
C GLU A 47 0.22 13.73 -14.82
N PHE A 48 0.39 13.31 -13.55
CA PHE A 48 1.46 12.39 -13.17
C PHE A 48 1.33 11.02 -13.86
N CYS A 49 0.12 10.47 -13.98
CA CYS A 49 -0.11 9.24 -14.73
C CYS A 49 0.34 9.38 -16.19
N TRP A 50 -0.07 10.48 -16.83
CA TRP A 50 0.30 10.78 -18.22
C TRP A 50 1.81 10.99 -18.39
N ARG A 51 2.48 11.60 -17.40
CA ARG A 51 3.94 11.77 -17.41
C ARG A 51 4.69 10.47 -17.18
N CYS A 52 4.23 9.62 -16.27
CA CYS A 52 4.76 8.28 -16.08
C CYS A 52 4.66 7.48 -17.38
N TRP A 53 3.57 7.66 -18.14
CA TRP A 53 3.41 7.09 -19.46
C TRP A 53 4.43 7.61 -20.49
N LEU A 54 4.67 8.92 -20.53
CA LEU A 54 5.65 9.52 -21.44
C LEU A 54 7.10 9.25 -21.03
N SER A 55 7.35 8.94 -19.76
CA SER A 55 8.70 8.76 -19.20
C SER A 55 9.65 7.84 -19.99
N PRO A 56 9.22 6.71 -20.60
CA PRO A 56 10.13 5.90 -21.43
C PRO A 56 10.64 6.64 -22.67
N LEU A 57 9.87 7.59 -23.21
CA LEU A 57 10.23 8.35 -24.41
C LEU A 57 11.18 9.51 -24.05
N THR A 58 10.97 10.12 -22.88
CA THR A 58 11.70 11.30 -22.42
C THR A 58 12.97 10.96 -21.65
N ARG A 59 12.96 9.85 -20.89
CA ARG A 59 14.08 9.37 -20.07
C ARG A 59 15.02 8.41 -20.81
N ARG A 60 14.82 8.19 -22.12
CA ARG A 60 15.78 7.46 -23.00
C ARG A 60 17.20 8.01 -22.93
N GLY A 61 17.37 9.29 -22.55
CA GLY A 61 18.65 9.96 -22.37
C GLY A 61 19.15 10.07 -20.93
N TRP A 62 18.43 9.54 -19.93
CA TRP A 62 18.86 9.54 -18.53
C TRP A 62 20.00 8.53 -18.39
N ARG A 63 21.22 9.03 -18.58
CA ARG A 63 22.47 8.26 -18.60
C ARG A 63 22.59 7.36 -17.37
N THR A 64 23.36 6.29 -17.53
CA THR A 64 23.83 5.35 -16.50
C THR A 64 24.32 5.99 -15.18
N SER A 65 24.66 7.28 -15.18
CA SER A 65 25.06 8.04 -13.99
C SER A 65 23.91 8.32 -13.01
N ILE A 66 22.68 8.60 -13.47
CA ILE A 66 21.52 8.87 -12.59
C ILE A 66 20.97 7.57 -11.99
N LEU A 67 21.10 6.45 -12.70
CA LEU A 67 20.78 5.12 -12.16
C LEU A 67 21.62 4.81 -10.91
N ARG A 68 22.89 5.24 -10.89
CA ARG A 68 23.86 5.00 -9.81
C ARG A 68 23.75 5.97 -8.62
N SER A 69 22.86 6.96 -8.66
CA SER A 69 22.66 7.86 -7.51
C SER A 69 22.02 7.09 -6.34
N PRO A 70 22.29 7.48 -5.08
CA PRO A 70 21.57 6.92 -3.94
C PRO A 70 20.06 7.12 -4.11
N CYS A 71 19.26 6.28 -3.45
CA CYS A 71 17.81 6.44 -3.44
C CYS A 71 17.48 7.87 -2.97
N PRO A 72 16.76 8.69 -3.76
CA PRO A 72 16.35 9.99 -3.30
C PRO A 72 15.35 9.79 -2.17
N ARG A 73 15.72 10.22 -0.97
CA ARG A 73 14.83 10.21 0.20
C ARG A 73 13.77 11.28 -0.02
N ILE A 74 12.67 10.88 -0.62
CA ILE A 74 11.49 11.72 -0.75
C ILE A 74 10.51 11.30 0.33
N THR A 75 10.04 12.30 1.06
CA THR A 75 9.03 12.19 2.08
C THR A 75 7.82 13.00 1.62
N LEU A 76 6.66 12.36 1.60
CA LEU A 76 5.37 13.01 1.39
C LEU A 76 4.57 12.94 2.68
N GLN A 77 4.04 14.09 3.09
CA GLN A 77 3.16 14.18 4.24
C GLN A 77 1.78 14.70 3.82
N CYS A 78 0.71 14.10 4.35
CA CYS A 78 -0.65 14.60 4.18
C CYS A 78 -1.53 14.22 5.37
N PRO A 79 -2.58 14.99 5.67
CA PRO A 79 -3.63 14.52 6.59
C PRO A 79 -4.38 13.35 5.94
N PHE A 80 -4.59 12.28 6.71
CA PHE A 80 -5.32 11.10 6.28
C PHE A 80 -6.80 11.27 6.66
N ALA A 81 -7.59 11.77 5.72
CA ALA A 81 -9.03 11.89 5.86
C ALA A 81 -9.70 11.25 4.65
N LEU A 82 -10.56 10.27 4.90
CA LEU A 82 -11.35 9.62 3.87
C LEU A 82 -12.73 10.24 3.82
N LEU A 83 -13.23 10.56 2.62
CA LEU A 83 -14.62 10.99 2.46
C LEU A 83 -15.56 9.78 2.59
N SER A 84 -16.75 9.98 3.16
CA SER A 84 -17.74 8.91 3.36
C SER A 84 -18.17 8.27 2.05
N ALA A 85 -18.19 9.07 0.97
CA ALA A 85 -18.46 8.60 -0.38
C ALA A 85 -17.38 7.65 -0.91
N ASP A 86 -16.10 7.93 -0.65
CA ASP A 86 -14.98 7.09 -1.06
C ASP A 86 -14.97 5.78 -0.27
N PHE A 87 -15.31 5.86 1.02
CA PHE A 87 -15.53 4.66 1.85
C PHE A 87 -16.66 3.80 1.31
N ALA A 88 -17.79 4.41 0.94
CA ALA A 88 -18.93 3.70 0.38
C ALA A 88 -18.58 2.95 -0.91
N LYS A 89 -17.90 3.63 -1.86
CA LYS A 89 -17.49 3.04 -3.14
C LYS A 89 -16.48 1.90 -2.97
N LEU A 90 -15.52 2.06 -2.06
CA LEU A 90 -14.55 1.00 -1.81
C LEU A 90 -15.20 -0.19 -1.12
N ALA A 91 -16.11 0.05 -0.18
CA ALA A 91 -16.87 -1.02 0.46
C ALA A 91 -17.76 -1.80 -0.53
N THR A 92 -18.46 -1.11 -1.43
CA THR A 92 -19.26 -1.78 -2.48
C THR A 92 -18.38 -2.53 -3.46
N SER A 93 -17.24 -1.96 -3.85
CA SER A 93 -16.26 -2.62 -4.71
C SER A 93 -15.71 -3.91 -4.08
N LEU A 94 -15.43 -3.88 -2.78
CA LEU A 94 -14.92 -5.03 -2.04
C LEU A 94 -16.03 -5.95 -1.54
N GLY A 95 -17.31 -5.69 -1.83
CA GLY A 95 -18.44 -6.53 -1.42
C GLY A 95 -18.67 -6.59 0.09
N LEU A 96 -18.43 -5.50 0.81
CA LEU A 96 -18.69 -5.38 2.24
C LEU A 96 -20.20 -5.18 2.50
N PRO A 97 -20.86 -6.04 3.30
CA PRO A 97 -22.32 -5.96 3.52
C PRO A 97 -22.74 -4.85 4.49
N LYS A 98 -21.84 -4.40 5.38
CA LYS A 98 -22.11 -3.36 6.38
C LYS A 98 -21.00 -2.32 6.39
N LEU A 99 -21.37 -1.07 6.17
CA LEU A 99 -20.47 0.09 6.31
C LEU A 99 -20.38 0.45 7.79
N ALA A 100 -19.26 0.13 8.43
CA ALA A 100 -18.95 0.60 9.78
C ALA A 100 -17.64 1.39 9.73
N LEU A 101 -17.73 2.72 9.81
CA LEU A 101 -16.56 3.62 9.86
C LEU A 101 -15.72 3.44 11.13
N GLU A 102 -16.27 2.77 12.14
CA GLU A 102 -15.61 2.43 13.41
C GLU A 102 -14.62 1.26 13.28
N HIS A 103 -14.85 0.35 12.32
CA HIS A 103 -14.08 -0.89 12.16
C HIS A 103 -13.62 -1.03 10.71
N VAL A 104 -12.71 -0.14 10.31
CA VAL A 104 -12.17 -0.13 8.96
C VAL A 104 -11.26 -1.35 8.77
N PRO A 105 -11.40 -2.12 7.66
CA PRO A 105 -10.50 -3.23 7.39
C PRO A 105 -9.04 -2.79 7.39
N PHE A 106 -8.15 -3.58 7.99
CA PHE A 106 -6.73 -3.23 8.17
C PHE A 106 -5.97 -2.92 6.86
N LEU A 107 -6.51 -3.37 5.73
CA LEU A 107 -5.93 -3.16 4.41
C LEU A 107 -6.40 -1.87 3.72
N PHE A 108 -7.44 -1.24 4.26
CA PHE A 108 -8.08 -0.08 3.66
C PHE A 108 -7.14 1.13 3.52
N PRO A 109 -6.31 1.48 4.55
CA PRO A 109 -5.33 2.55 4.39
C PRO A 109 -4.42 2.38 3.18
N GLN A 110 -3.94 1.15 2.95
CA GLN A 110 -3.08 0.84 1.81
C GLN A 110 -3.75 1.13 0.47
N VAL A 111 -5.06 0.86 0.35
CA VAL A 111 -5.82 1.14 -0.88
C VAL A 111 -6.02 2.64 -1.07
N ALA A 112 -6.33 3.35 0.02
CA ALA A 112 -6.59 4.78 0.03
C ALA A 112 -5.37 5.62 -0.38
N ILE A 113 -4.18 5.24 0.08
CA ILE A 113 -2.92 5.94 -0.26
C ILE A 113 -2.39 5.63 -1.67
N GLY A 114 -3.15 4.89 -2.50
CA GLY A 114 -2.74 4.47 -3.85
C GLY A 114 -2.22 5.61 -4.73
N SER A 115 -2.91 6.75 -4.71
CA SER A 115 -2.54 7.96 -5.44
C SER A 115 -1.24 8.61 -4.94
N LEU A 116 -0.97 8.55 -3.62
CA LEU A 116 0.28 9.08 -3.04
C LEU A 116 1.50 8.33 -3.54
N PHE A 117 1.40 7.02 -3.80
CA PHE A 117 2.53 6.27 -4.40
C PHE A 117 2.94 6.85 -5.75
N LEU A 118 1.96 7.25 -6.58
CA LEU A 118 2.24 7.85 -7.88
C LEU A 118 2.89 9.23 -7.73
N GLN A 119 2.43 10.02 -6.77
CA GLN A 119 3.04 11.31 -6.44
C GLN A 119 4.48 11.14 -5.95
N LEU A 120 4.73 10.18 -5.06
CA LEU A 120 6.06 9.86 -4.54
C LEU A 120 7.01 9.48 -5.67
N LEU A 121 6.57 8.56 -6.54
CA LEU A 121 7.38 8.09 -7.66
C LEU A 121 7.60 9.18 -8.71
N GLY A 122 6.57 9.99 -8.98
CA GLY A 122 6.65 11.15 -9.86
C GLY A 122 7.70 12.16 -9.41
N ASN A 123 7.71 12.46 -8.11
CA ASN A 123 8.65 13.42 -7.49
C ASN A 123 10.05 12.83 -7.29
N SER A 124 10.19 11.50 -7.20
CA SER A 124 11.46 10.82 -6.86
C SER A 124 12.56 10.86 -7.92
N HIS A 125 12.38 11.53 -9.06
CA HIS A 125 13.31 11.42 -10.20
C HIS A 125 13.72 9.95 -10.45
N PHE A 126 12.78 9.02 -10.35
CA PHE A 126 13.09 7.59 -10.41
C PHE A 126 13.79 7.24 -11.74
N PRO A 127 14.92 6.51 -11.72
CA PRO A 127 15.80 6.46 -12.89
C PRO A 127 15.32 5.52 -14.00
N ALA A 128 14.19 4.83 -13.80
CA ALA A 128 13.56 3.96 -14.79
C ALA A 128 12.07 4.33 -14.97
N SER A 129 11.48 3.87 -16.06
CA SER A 129 10.05 4.05 -16.25
C SER A 129 9.27 3.17 -15.28
N VAL A 130 8.39 3.79 -14.48
CA VAL A 130 7.48 3.10 -13.56
C VAL A 130 6.27 2.47 -14.29
N ARG A 131 6.22 2.58 -15.63
CA ARG A 131 5.15 2.01 -16.47
C ARG A 131 5.00 0.50 -16.30
N ASN A 132 6.11 -0.20 -16.08
CA ASN A 132 6.13 -1.65 -15.92
C ASN A 132 6.35 -2.09 -14.47
N ILE A 133 5.97 -1.24 -13.50
CA ILE A 133 6.07 -1.55 -12.08
C ILE A 133 5.25 -2.81 -11.74
N ARG A 134 5.75 -3.61 -10.82
CA ARG A 134 5.11 -4.80 -10.27
C ARG A 134 5.11 -4.68 -8.75
N LEU A 135 4.03 -5.12 -8.12
CA LEU A 135 3.95 -5.28 -6.68
C LEU A 135 4.53 -6.67 -6.33
N GLU A 136 5.59 -6.72 -5.53
CA GLU A 136 6.26 -7.98 -5.17
C GLU A 136 5.82 -8.48 -3.81
N ALA A 137 5.76 -7.59 -2.84
CA ALA A 137 5.35 -7.93 -1.49
C ALA A 137 4.79 -6.71 -0.78
N ILE A 138 4.04 -6.98 0.29
CA ILE A 138 3.56 -5.99 1.21
C ILE A 138 3.61 -6.53 2.62
N ASN A 139 4.00 -5.68 3.55
CA ASN A 139 3.95 -5.93 4.97
C ASN A 139 3.15 -4.82 5.61
N ILE A 140 2.09 -5.16 6.34
CA ILE A 140 1.23 -4.24 7.06
C ILE A 140 1.28 -4.61 8.53
N VAL A 141 1.44 -3.61 9.39
CA VAL A 141 1.30 -3.74 10.82
C VAL A 141 0.23 -2.77 11.27
N GLN A 142 -0.82 -3.27 11.91
CA GLN A 142 -1.83 -2.45 12.57
C GLN A 142 -1.69 -2.62 14.08
N VAL A 143 -1.49 -1.51 14.77
CA VAL A 143 -1.26 -1.49 16.22
C VAL A 143 -2.55 -1.23 16.98
N ARG A 144 -3.37 -0.29 16.50
CA ARG A 144 -4.66 0.11 17.09
C ARG A 144 -5.76 0.13 16.04
N ASP A 145 -7.02 0.07 16.47
CA ASP A 145 -8.16 0.21 15.58
C ASP A 145 -8.18 1.59 14.92
N LEU A 146 -8.62 1.63 13.67
CA LEU A 146 -8.73 2.86 12.88
C LEU A 146 -10.17 3.38 12.96
N ASP A 147 -10.38 4.38 13.82
CA ASP A 147 -11.65 5.10 13.87
C ASP A 147 -11.62 6.25 12.84
N MET A 148 -12.46 6.13 11.80
CA MET A 148 -12.55 7.11 10.71
C MET A 148 -13.85 7.93 10.76
N ARG A 149 -14.49 8.04 11.94
CA ARG A 149 -15.69 8.88 12.10
C ARG A 149 -15.36 10.36 11.82
N PHE A 150 -16.28 11.05 11.15
CA PHE A 150 -16.14 12.49 10.90
C PHE A 150 -16.36 13.28 12.18
N GLN A 151 -15.60 14.36 12.36
CA GLN A 151 -15.88 15.37 13.38
C GLN A 151 -17.32 15.90 13.18
N SER A 152 -18.18 15.69 14.16
CA SER A 152 -19.47 16.38 14.22
C SER A 152 -19.20 17.87 14.45
N GLN A 153 -19.84 18.74 13.66
CA GLN A 153 -19.72 20.20 13.79
C GLN A 153 -20.29 20.76 15.11
N ASP A 154 -20.84 19.91 15.97
CA ASP A 154 -21.46 20.27 17.23
C ASP A 154 -20.44 20.23 18.38
N GLY A 155 -19.59 21.26 18.48
CA GLY A 155 -18.98 21.85 19.69
C GLY A 155 -18.45 21.00 20.86
N GLU A 156 -18.50 19.67 20.85
CA GLU A 156 -17.94 18.78 21.86
C GLU A 156 -16.46 18.51 21.54
N GLU A 157 -15.60 18.57 22.56
CA GLU A 157 -14.18 18.27 22.44
C GLU A 157 -13.99 16.90 21.78
N SER A 158 -13.31 16.89 20.63
CA SER A 158 -13.21 15.72 19.76
C SER A 158 -12.46 14.58 20.43
N THR A 159 -13.05 13.37 20.42
CA THR A 159 -12.36 12.13 20.79
C THR A 159 -11.77 11.38 19.58
N VAL A 160 -11.99 11.86 18.35
CA VAL A 160 -11.48 11.21 17.13
C VAL A 160 -10.12 11.79 16.73
N PRO A 161 -9.04 10.99 16.71
CA PRO A 161 -7.70 11.48 16.43
C PRO A 161 -7.52 11.88 14.95
N GLU A 162 -6.87 13.03 14.71
CA GLU A 162 -6.45 13.44 13.37
C GLU A 162 -5.26 12.61 12.90
N LEU A 163 -5.51 11.66 12.00
CA LEU A 163 -4.47 10.81 11.43
C LEU A 163 -3.61 11.57 10.42
N LYS A 164 -2.30 11.47 10.57
CA LYS A 164 -1.31 11.96 9.61
C LYS A 164 -0.68 10.80 8.87
N CYS A 165 -0.58 10.93 7.57
CA CYS A 165 0.09 9.97 6.70
C CYS A 165 1.46 10.51 6.29
N ILE A 166 2.50 9.73 6.54
CA ILE A 166 3.85 9.94 6.00
C ILE A 166 4.19 8.78 5.08
N MET A 167 4.61 9.09 3.86
CA MET A 167 5.06 8.12 2.87
C MET A 167 6.50 8.43 2.45
N VAL A 168 7.38 7.44 2.51
CA VAL A 168 8.81 7.61 2.27
C VAL A 168 9.32 6.54 1.30
N LEU A 169 10.04 6.97 0.26
CA LEU A 169 10.84 6.07 -0.56
C LEU A 169 12.13 5.72 0.18
N THR A 170 12.22 4.51 0.72
CA THR A 170 13.28 4.14 1.68
C THR A 170 14.49 3.50 1.02
N GLU A 171 14.28 2.59 0.07
CA GLU A 171 15.35 1.84 -0.57
C GLU A 171 15.18 1.72 -2.09
N LYS A 172 16.32 1.64 -2.79
CA LYS A 172 16.41 1.32 -4.21
C LYS A 172 17.57 0.35 -4.39
N ARG A 173 17.27 -0.85 -4.89
CA ARG A 173 18.23 -1.94 -5.12
C ARG A 173 18.20 -2.34 -6.59
N PHE A 174 19.38 -2.63 -7.12
CA PHE A 174 19.50 -3.17 -8.47
C PHE A 174 19.71 -4.68 -8.39
N LEU A 175 18.81 -5.41 -9.01
CA LEU A 175 18.89 -6.86 -9.21
C LEU A 175 19.30 -7.14 -10.66
N GLU A 176 19.56 -8.41 -10.98
CA GLU A 176 20.04 -8.83 -12.30
C GLU A 176 19.09 -8.42 -13.44
N SER A 177 17.79 -8.56 -13.21
CA SER A 177 16.73 -8.37 -14.21
C SER A 177 15.72 -7.27 -13.85
N LYS A 178 15.86 -6.64 -12.67
CA LYS A 178 14.89 -5.66 -12.16
C LYS A 178 15.52 -4.65 -11.19
N ILE A 179 14.88 -3.49 -11.03
CA ILE A 179 15.15 -2.55 -9.94
C ILE A 179 14.05 -2.77 -8.89
N GLU A 180 14.44 -3.16 -7.68
CA GLU A 180 13.54 -3.29 -6.53
C GLU A 180 13.59 -1.99 -5.72
N PHE A 181 12.47 -1.53 -5.20
CA PHE A 181 12.41 -0.40 -4.30
C PHE A 181 11.29 -0.58 -3.29
N SER A 182 11.47 0.01 -2.11
CA SER A 182 10.52 -0.07 -1.02
C SER A 182 9.97 1.30 -0.68
N VAL A 183 8.68 1.33 -0.41
CA VAL A 183 8.00 2.51 0.11
C VAL A 183 7.42 2.17 1.47
N GLN A 184 7.81 2.94 2.47
CA GLN A 184 7.24 2.86 3.82
C GLN A 184 6.13 3.89 3.93
N THR A 185 4.98 3.50 4.48
CA THR A 185 3.90 4.42 4.83
C THR A 185 3.50 4.24 6.28
N ASP A 186 3.50 5.33 7.02
CA ASP A 186 3.12 5.35 8.43
C ASP A 186 1.88 6.25 8.61
N LEU A 187 0.86 5.72 9.27
CA LEU A 187 -0.24 6.49 9.83
C LEU A 187 -0.04 6.63 11.33
N PHE A 188 -0.09 7.87 11.81
CA PHE A 188 0.07 8.17 13.23
C PHE A 188 -0.85 9.31 13.66
N ASP A 189 -1.23 9.28 14.91
CA ASP A 189 -1.93 10.34 15.62
C ASP A 189 -0.99 11.01 16.63
N ASP A 190 -1.57 11.77 17.56
CA ASP A 190 -0.88 12.37 18.71
C ASP A 190 -0.35 11.34 19.73
N GLN A 191 -0.92 10.13 19.76
CA GLN A 191 -0.52 9.03 20.65
C GLN A 191 0.57 8.12 20.05
N GLY A 192 0.80 8.21 18.74
CA GLY A 192 1.86 7.50 18.03
C GLY A 192 1.37 6.75 16.79
N THR A 193 2.17 5.78 16.33
CA THR A 193 1.84 5.01 15.11
C THR A 193 0.65 4.09 15.35
N VAL A 194 -0.36 4.21 14.48
CA VAL A 194 -1.58 3.39 14.49
C VAL A 194 -1.46 2.26 13.47
N TRP A 195 -0.89 2.57 12.32
CA TRP A 195 -0.78 1.65 11.19
C TRP A 195 0.49 1.95 10.41
N GLN A 196 1.16 0.90 9.95
CA GLN A 196 2.38 1.00 9.16
C GLN A 196 2.34 -0.01 8.02
N SER A 197 2.89 0.38 6.88
CA SER A 197 3.14 -0.53 5.76
C SER A 197 4.53 -0.35 5.18
N ILE A 198 5.06 -1.45 4.67
CA ILE A 198 6.20 -1.47 3.76
C ILE A 198 5.75 -2.20 2.50
N THR A 199 5.78 -1.50 1.38
CA THR A 199 5.40 -2.05 0.07
C THR A 199 6.62 -2.17 -0.80
N TRP A 200 6.89 -3.37 -1.32
CA TRP A 200 7.97 -3.64 -2.25
C TRP A 200 7.46 -3.66 -3.67
N PHE A 201 8.13 -2.89 -4.50
CA PHE A 201 7.86 -2.81 -5.93
C PHE A 201 9.10 -3.17 -6.72
N SER A 202 8.89 -3.66 -7.94
CA SER A 202 9.98 -3.85 -8.89
C SER A 202 9.63 -3.37 -10.28
N ILE A 203 10.67 -2.96 -11.03
CA ILE A 203 10.55 -2.57 -12.43
C ILE A 203 11.54 -3.40 -13.23
N PRO A 204 11.11 -4.10 -14.29
CA PRO A 204 12.01 -4.81 -15.19
C PRO A 204 13.11 -3.89 -15.72
N PHE A 205 14.37 -4.27 -15.51
CA PHE A 205 15.53 -3.49 -15.88
C PHE A 205 16.74 -4.40 -16.07
N LYS A 206 17.35 -4.37 -17.26
CA LYS A 206 18.55 -5.17 -17.54
C LYS A 206 19.79 -4.29 -17.34
N GLN A 207 20.68 -4.70 -16.44
CA GLN A 207 21.96 -4.02 -16.25
C GLN A 207 22.96 -4.43 -17.34
N ASP A 208 23.62 -3.46 -17.96
CA ASP A 208 24.70 -3.70 -18.93
C ASP A 208 26.03 -4.13 -18.25
N THR A 209 26.22 -3.76 -16.97
CA THR A 209 27.41 -4.12 -16.17
C THR A 209 26.99 -4.39 -14.72
N LEU A 210 27.16 -5.64 -14.29
CA LEU A 210 26.94 -6.09 -12.90
C LEU A 210 28.19 -5.73 -12.07
N LEU A 211 28.07 -4.83 -11.10
CA LEU A 211 29.22 -4.38 -10.27
C LEU A 211 29.01 -4.61 -8.76
N VAL A 212 27.85 -5.12 -8.36
CA VAL A 212 27.50 -5.37 -6.95
C VAL A 212 27.15 -6.85 -6.83
N PRO A 213 27.55 -7.55 -5.75
CA PRO A 213 27.12 -8.91 -5.50
C PRO A 213 25.59 -9.01 -5.55
N LEU A 214 25.10 -10.05 -6.23
CA LEU A 214 23.68 -10.36 -6.38
C LEU A 214 23.04 -10.41 -4.99
N SER A 215 22.17 -9.44 -4.69
CA SER A 215 21.28 -9.54 -3.55
C SER A 215 20.05 -10.33 -4.00
N VAL A 216 19.60 -11.28 -3.19
CA VAL A 216 18.33 -11.98 -3.40
C VAL A 216 17.21 -11.08 -2.88
N SER A 217 16.03 -11.13 -3.51
CA SER A 217 14.87 -10.34 -3.04
C SER A 217 14.59 -10.66 -1.56
N THR A 218 14.38 -9.61 -0.76
CA THR A 218 14.05 -9.73 0.67
C THR A 218 12.58 -9.99 0.94
N SER A 219 11.80 -10.30 -0.11
CA SER A 219 10.36 -10.49 -0.05
C SER A 219 9.91 -11.83 0.52
N ALA A 220 10.81 -12.79 0.78
CA ALA A 220 10.44 -14.13 1.25
C ALA A 220 9.58 -14.12 2.54
N LEU A 221 8.70 -15.12 2.66
CA LEU A 221 7.95 -15.42 3.87
C LEU A 221 8.81 -16.27 4.81
N ASP A 222 8.55 -16.16 6.11
CA ASP A 222 9.15 -17.02 7.12
C ASP A 222 8.53 -18.43 7.03
N GLU A 223 9.32 -19.40 6.57
CA GLU A 223 8.88 -20.77 6.33
C GLU A 223 8.37 -21.47 7.60
N ASP A 224 8.97 -21.18 8.76
CA ASP A 224 8.56 -21.77 10.04
C ASP A 224 7.18 -21.26 10.48
N LEU A 225 6.85 -20.00 10.17
CA LEU A 225 5.50 -19.46 10.36
C LEU A 225 4.50 -20.06 9.36
N VAL A 226 4.89 -20.25 8.10
CA VAL A 226 4.02 -20.87 7.08
C VAL A 226 3.65 -22.29 7.44
N LEU A 227 4.60 -23.07 7.96
CA LEU A 227 4.39 -24.48 8.33
C LEU A 227 3.44 -24.65 9.51
N ARG A 228 3.42 -23.69 10.45
CA ARG A 228 2.53 -23.71 11.63
C ARG A 228 1.06 -23.56 11.30
N ALA A 229 0.72 -22.80 10.25
CA ALA A 229 -0.66 -22.57 9.84
C ALA A 229 -1.08 -23.56 8.75
N ASN A 230 -1.34 -24.79 9.15
CA ASN A 230 -1.66 -25.93 8.29
C ASN A 230 -2.98 -26.63 8.65
N SER A 231 -3.69 -26.15 9.67
CA SER A 231 -4.93 -26.76 10.15
C SER A 231 -6.20 -26.02 9.69
N LYS A 232 -7.36 -26.66 9.86
CA LYS A 232 -8.70 -26.10 9.64
C LYS A 232 -8.80 -25.33 8.30
N LEU A 233 -8.59 -26.00 7.17
CA LEU A 233 -8.71 -25.37 5.85
C LEU A 233 -10.12 -24.81 5.63
N LEU A 234 -10.21 -23.53 5.22
CA LEU A 234 -11.42 -22.98 4.60
C LEU A 234 -11.08 -22.48 3.21
N ALA A 235 -11.99 -22.75 2.28
CA ALA A 235 -11.90 -22.29 0.91
C ALA A 235 -13.11 -21.42 0.59
N ASP A 236 -12.85 -20.29 -0.07
CA ASP A 236 -13.84 -19.38 -0.59
C ASP A 236 -13.46 -18.97 -2.00
N SER A 237 -14.35 -18.26 -2.69
CA SER A 237 -14.06 -17.74 -4.00
C SER A 237 -14.82 -16.46 -4.28
N PHE A 238 -14.16 -15.56 -5.00
CA PHE A 238 -14.75 -14.31 -5.42
C PHE A 238 -14.36 -13.98 -6.86
N VAL A 239 -15.12 -13.05 -7.43
CA VAL A 239 -14.98 -12.62 -8.82
C VAL A 239 -14.98 -11.10 -8.84
N CYS A 240 -14.01 -10.52 -9.54
CA CYS A 240 -14.02 -9.08 -9.81
C CYS A 240 -14.87 -8.80 -11.05
N SER A 241 -16.02 -8.13 -10.86
CA SER A 241 -16.83 -7.65 -11.98
C SER A 241 -16.31 -6.31 -12.50
N LYS A 242 -16.75 -5.91 -13.70
CA LYS A 242 -16.47 -4.57 -14.24
C LYS A 242 -16.92 -3.46 -13.30
N ARG A 243 -18.07 -3.65 -12.64
CA ARG A 243 -18.59 -2.70 -11.66
C ARG A 243 -17.68 -2.55 -10.44
N ASN A 244 -17.17 -3.67 -9.92
CA ASN A 244 -16.22 -3.63 -8.79
C ASN A 244 -14.96 -2.87 -9.19
N LEU A 245 -14.44 -3.11 -10.40
CA LEU A 245 -13.28 -2.40 -10.93
C LEU A 245 -13.54 -0.89 -11.05
N THR A 246 -14.67 -0.47 -11.63
CA THR A 246 -14.97 0.96 -11.80
C THR A 246 -15.12 1.68 -10.46
N GLU A 247 -15.81 1.08 -9.50
CA GLU A 247 -15.97 1.66 -8.15
C GLU A 247 -14.62 1.72 -7.41
N TYR A 248 -13.72 0.76 -7.66
CA TYR A 248 -12.36 0.77 -7.10
C TYR A 248 -11.48 1.87 -7.71
N GLU A 249 -11.50 2.04 -9.03
CA GLU A 249 -10.69 3.03 -9.75
C GLU A 249 -11.07 4.48 -9.40
N GLU A 250 -12.31 4.71 -8.92
CA GLU A 250 -12.74 6.01 -8.42
C GLU A 250 -12.07 6.41 -7.08
N VAL A 251 -11.62 5.43 -6.30
CA VAL A 251 -11.05 5.65 -4.95
C VAL A 251 -9.55 5.40 -4.91
N SER A 252 -9.04 4.50 -5.76
CA SER A 252 -7.64 4.11 -5.77
C SER A 252 -7.06 4.09 -7.18
N VAL A 253 -5.93 4.78 -7.39
CA VAL A 253 -5.19 4.70 -8.65
C VAL A 253 -4.21 3.53 -8.57
N VAL A 254 -4.66 2.32 -8.89
CA VAL A 254 -3.73 1.18 -8.91
C VAL A 254 -3.95 0.31 -10.15
N GLY A 255 -3.39 0.80 -11.25
CA GLY A 255 -2.91 -0.01 -12.36
C GLY A 255 -1.40 -0.26 -12.27
N LEU A 256 -0.86 -0.51 -11.07
CA LEU A 256 0.56 -0.86 -10.84
C LEU A 256 0.88 -2.30 -11.29
N THR A 257 0.17 -2.82 -12.28
CA THR A 257 0.48 -4.06 -12.99
C THR A 257 1.15 -3.65 -14.29
N GLY A 258 2.45 -3.94 -14.38
CA GLY A 258 3.39 -3.39 -15.34
C GLY A 258 3.19 -3.69 -16.82
N THR A 259 1.98 -3.52 -17.35
CA THR A 259 1.69 -3.60 -18.77
C THR A 259 0.74 -2.49 -19.18
N HIS A 260 1.05 -1.89 -20.31
CA HIS A 260 0.33 -0.76 -20.90
C HIS A 260 -1.00 -1.11 -21.54
N ALA A 261 -1.66 -2.11 -20.99
CA ALA A 261 -3.07 -2.19 -21.09
C ALA A 261 -3.47 -2.17 -19.61
N ARG A 262 -4.17 -1.13 -19.11
CA ARG A 262 -5.64 -1.21 -19.18
C ARG A 262 -6.08 -2.24 -20.24
N LYS A 263 -5.80 -3.52 -20.00
CA LYS A 263 -6.78 -4.53 -20.33
C LYS A 263 -7.84 -4.08 -19.37
N GLU A 264 -8.80 -3.33 -19.89
CA GLU A 264 -9.99 -2.86 -19.17
C GLU A 264 -10.67 -4.02 -18.41
N ASP A 265 -10.25 -5.24 -18.74
CA ASP A 265 -10.57 -6.50 -18.12
C ASP A 265 -9.43 -7.14 -17.31
N SER A 266 -8.70 -6.42 -16.44
CA SER A 266 -7.78 -7.04 -15.46
C SER A 266 -8.04 -6.63 -14.00
N VAL A 267 -7.81 -7.55 -13.07
CA VAL A 267 -8.02 -7.36 -11.63
C VAL A 267 -6.78 -6.73 -10.99
N PRO A 268 -6.89 -5.60 -10.27
CA PRO A 268 -5.79 -5.02 -9.51
C PRO A 268 -5.32 -5.97 -8.40
N MET A 269 -4.01 -6.16 -8.27
CA MET A 269 -3.42 -6.99 -7.20
C MET A 269 -3.83 -6.51 -5.81
N MET A 270 -3.85 -5.18 -5.60
CA MET A 270 -4.27 -4.58 -4.34
C MET A 270 -5.77 -4.78 -4.07
N TRP A 271 -6.61 -4.80 -5.10
CA TRP A 271 -8.04 -5.16 -4.97
C TRP A 271 -8.20 -6.61 -4.52
N MET A 272 -7.43 -7.54 -5.09
CA MET A 272 -7.48 -8.97 -4.69
C MET A 272 -7.07 -9.16 -3.24
N LEU A 273 -6.00 -8.50 -2.80
CA LEU A 273 -5.56 -8.55 -1.42
C LEU A 273 -6.61 -7.92 -0.48
N ALA A 274 -7.20 -6.78 -0.85
CA ALA A 274 -8.25 -6.12 -0.07
C ALA A 274 -9.51 -6.99 0.05
N ARG A 275 -9.95 -7.62 -1.04
CA ARG A 275 -11.09 -8.54 -1.02
C ARG A 275 -10.78 -9.78 -0.20
N ALA A 276 -9.57 -10.33 -0.31
CA ALA A 276 -9.13 -11.46 0.53
C ALA A 276 -9.15 -11.10 2.01
N ALA A 277 -8.67 -9.92 2.39
CA ALA A 277 -8.71 -9.44 3.77
C ALA A 277 -10.16 -9.34 4.32
N VAL A 278 -11.09 -8.82 3.50
CA VAL A 278 -12.52 -8.78 3.86
C VAL A 278 -13.08 -10.18 4.10
N VAL A 279 -12.83 -11.12 3.20
CA VAL A 279 -13.32 -12.50 3.35
C VAL A 279 -12.70 -13.17 4.59
N LEU A 280 -11.42 -12.94 4.88
CA LEU A 280 -10.78 -13.46 6.09
C LEU A 280 -11.42 -12.87 7.36
N GLN A 281 -11.81 -11.60 7.32
CA GLN A 281 -12.51 -10.95 8.44
C GLN A 281 -13.90 -11.57 8.64
N GLU A 282 -14.66 -11.81 7.57
CA GLU A 282 -15.95 -12.50 7.61
C GLU A 282 -15.84 -13.94 8.12
N GLN A 283 -14.72 -14.62 7.83
CA GLN A 283 -14.40 -15.96 8.32
C GLN A 283 -13.90 -15.99 9.78
N GLY A 284 -13.70 -14.85 10.43
CA GLY A 284 -13.12 -14.76 11.77
C GLY A 284 -11.65 -15.22 11.82
N ARG A 285 -10.90 -15.01 10.73
CA ARG A 285 -9.50 -15.47 10.56
C ARG A 285 -8.47 -14.35 10.60
N VAL A 286 -8.92 -13.11 10.81
CA VAL A 286 -8.01 -12.00 11.09
C VAL A 286 -7.66 -12.06 12.58
N PRO A 287 -6.37 -12.21 12.94
CA PRO A 287 -5.95 -12.20 14.33
C PRO A 287 -6.26 -10.86 15.03
N GLN A 288 -6.28 -10.87 16.35
CA GLN A 288 -6.48 -9.65 17.14
C GLN A 288 -5.32 -8.65 16.97
N LEU A 289 -5.56 -7.39 17.32
CA LEU A 289 -4.51 -6.37 17.34
C LEU A 289 -3.56 -6.60 18.54
N PRO A 290 -2.28 -6.22 18.42
CA PRO A 290 -1.60 -5.75 17.22
C PRO A 290 -1.45 -6.86 16.18
N LEU A 291 -1.80 -6.57 14.92
CA LEU A 291 -1.74 -7.53 13.82
C LEU A 291 -0.59 -7.20 12.87
N MET A 292 0.05 -8.24 12.35
CA MET A 292 0.99 -8.14 11.23
C MET A 292 0.49 -9.02 10.09
N CYS A 293 0.39 -8.45 8.89
CA CYS A 293 0.05 -9.15 7.65
C CYS A 293 1.21 -8.99 6.66
N ARG A 294 1.78 -10.10 6.22
CA ARG A 294 2.79 -10.14 5.16
C ARG A 294 2.27 -10.94 3.99
N CYS A 295 2.27 -10.35 2.81
CA CYS A 295 1.85 -11.00 1.57
C CYS A 295 2.92 -10.85 0.50
N VAL A 296 3.11 -11.90 -0.29
CA VAL A 296 4.06 -11.99 -1.40
C VAL A 296 3.28 -12.38 -2.64
N PHE A 297 3.55 -11.68 -3.73
CA PHE A 297 2.91 -11.90 -5.03
C PHE A 297 3.84 -12.71 -5.93
N ALA A 298 3.25 -13.62 -6.70
CA ALA A 298 4.01 -14.48 -7.61
C ALA A 298 4.62 -13.66 -8.76
N GLU A 299 5.93 -13.82 -8.99
CA GLU A 299 6.67 -13.04 -10.01
C GLU A 299 6.24 -13.36 -11.45
N ASP A 300 5.73 -14.58 -11.67
CA ASP A 300 5.35 -15.10 -12.99
C ASP A 300 3.92 -14.70 -13.42
N VAL A 301 3.13 -14.11 -12.52
CA VAL A 301 1.76 -13.70 -12.83
C VAL A 301 1.75 -12.28 -13.40
N ALA A 302 1.64 -12.19 -14.73
CA ALA A 302 1.62 -10.91 -15.43
C ALA A 302 0.32 -10.10 -15.20
N PHE A 303 -0.84 -10.76 -15.21
CA PHE A 303 -2.15 -10.14 -14.95
C PHE A 303 -3.22 -11.22 -14.69
N VAL A 304 -4.27 -10.87 -13.94
CA VAL A 304 -5.46 -11.71 -13.73
C VAL A 304 -6.63 -11.08 -14.50
N PRO A 305 -7.30 -11.80 -15.43
CA PRO A 305 -8.46 -11.25 -16.13
C PRO A 305 -9.67 -11.00 -15.23
N LEU A 306 -10.49 -9.99 -15.54
CA LEU A 306 -11.81 -9.81 -14.89
C LEU A 306 -12.70 -11.04 -15.08
N GLN A 307 -13.72 -11.15 -14.23
CA GLN A 307 -14.71 -12.23 -14.25
C GLN A 307 -14.14 -13.65 -14.03
N ARG A 308 -12.83 -13.79 -13.86
CA ARG A 308 -12.20 -15.04 -13.46
C ARG A 308 -12.45 -15.29 -11.98
N LYS A 309 -12.69 -16.56 -11.68
CA LYS A 309 -12.89 -17.04 -10.31
C LYS A 309 -11.54 -17.11 -9.61
N ILE A 310 -11.38 -16.29 -8.58
CA ILE A 310 -10.21 -16.29 -7.69
C ILE A 310 -10.58 -17.18 -6.50
N GLN A 311 -9.77 -18.19 -6.25
CA GLN A 311 -9.92 -19.08 -5.10
C GLN A 311 -9.08 -18.55 -3.94
N LEU A 312 -9.70 -18.41 -2.78
CA LEU A 312 -9.04 -18.06 -1.53
C LEU A 312 -9.01 -19.29 -0.65
N GLN A 313 -7.82 -19.70 -0.25
CA GLN A 313 -7.62 -20.74 0.74
C GLN A 313 -6.98 -20.13 1.97
N SER A 314 -7.48 -20.51 3.14
CA SER A 314 -6.92 -20.09 4.41
C SER A 314 -6.75 -21.27 5.36
N TRP A 315 -5.71 -21.20 6.17
CA TRP A 315 -5.37 -22.18 7.21
C TRP A 315 -5.03 -21.43 8.49
N ILE A 316 -5.23 -22.06 9.63
CA ILE A 316 -4.87 -21.48 10.93
C ILE A 316 -3.91 -22.40 11.68
N SER A 317 -3.15 -21.83 12.61
CA SER A 317 -2.36 -22.61 13.56
C SER A 317 -3.24 -23.49 14.42
N GLU A 318 -2.75 -24.68 14.77
CA GLU A 318 -3.40 -25.51 15.78
C GLU A 318 -3.35 -24.77 17.12
N GLU A 319 -4.44 -24.81 17.88
CA GLU A 319 -4.47 -24.30 19.25
C GLU A 319 -3.69 -25.30 20.10
N ASP A 320 -2.46 -24.97 20.50
CA ASP A 320 -1.70 -25.77 21.45
C ASP A 320 -2.42 -25.74 22.80
N THR A 321 -3.18 -26.79 23.08
CA THR A 321 -4.03 -26.94 24.28
C THR A 321 -3.32 -26.90 25.63
N GLN A 322 -1.99 -26.70 25.71
CA GLN A 322 -1.25 -26.89 26.96
C GLN A 322 -0.26 -25.80 27.41
N GLU A 323 0.23 -24.87 26.59
CA GLU A 323 1.21 -23.87 27.08
C GLU A 323 1.09 -22.53 26.35
N GLU A 324 0.58 -21.52 27.07
CA GLU A 324 0.37 -20.11 26.68
C GLU A 324 -0.47 -19.92 25.39
N PRO A 325 -1.32 -18.87 25.28
CA PRO A 325 -1.98 -18.56 24.03
C PRO A 325 -0.93 -18.10 23.01
N GLN A 326 -0.27 -19.04 22.34
CA GLN A 326 0.66 -18.72 21.26
C GLN A 326 -0.10 -17.94 20.19
N ALA A 327 0.54 -16.86 19.71
CA ALA A 327 0.00 -15.92 18.73
C ALA A 327 -0.70 -16.65 17.57
N GLN A 328 -2.00 -16.41 17.40
CA GLN A 328 -2.79 -16.99 16.31
C GLN A 328 -2.16 -16.63 14.95
N VAL A 329 -1.82 -17.64 14.16
CA VAL A 329 -1.27 -17.47 12.81
C VAL A 329 -2.29 -17.95 11.78
N THR A 330 -2.59 -17.10 10.80
CA THR A 330 -3.43 -17.43 9.66
C THR A 330 -2.59 -17.39 8.39
N LYS A 331 -2.50 -18.51 7.68
CA LYS A 331 -1.93 -18.58 6.33
C LYS A 331 -3.01 -18.39 5.29
N VAL A 332 -2.65 -17.73 4.20
CA VAL A 332 -3.55 -17.40 3.09
C VAL A 332 -2.87 -17.71 1.76
N ALA A 333 -3.62 -18.27 0.81
CA ALA A 333 -3.21 -18.42 -0.57
C ALA A 333 -4.35 -17.98 -1.51
N LEU A 334 -3.98 -17.27 -2.58
CA LEU A 334 -4.88 -16.94 -3.69
C LEU A 334 -4.43 -17.63 -4.96
N ASP A 335 -5.35 -18.38 -5.56
CA ASP A 335 -5.10 -19.11 -6.80
C ASP A 335 -6.13 -18.74 -7.88
N VAL A 336 -5.69 -18.67 -9.13
CA VAL A 336 -6.56 -18.59 -10.32
C VAL A 336 -6.15 -19.68 -11.28
N ASP A 337 -7.12 -20.48 -11.73
CA ASP A 337 -6.89 -21.59 -12.66
C ASP A 337 -5.71 -22.50 -12.21
N ALA A 338 -5.64 -22.79 -10.90
CA ALA A 338 -4.59 -23.56 -10.22
C ALA A 338 -3.17 -22.94 -10.24
N THR A 339 -3.03 -21.68 -10.63
CA THR A 339 -1.80 -20.92 -10.51
C THR A 339 -1.84 -20.04 -9.26
N ASN A 340 -0.83 -20.14 -8.40
CA ASN A 340 -0.72 -19.28 -7.23
C ASN A 340 -0.36 -17.86 -7.64
N ILE A 341 -1.14 -16.88 -7.17
CA ILE A 341 -0.94 -15.46 -7.44
C ILE A 341 -0.35 -14.76 -6.23
N MET A 342 -0.74 -15.21 -5.03
CA MET A 342 -0.37 -14.56 -3.79
C MET A 342 -0.36 -15.58 -2.66
N THR A 343 0.62 -15.46 -1.78
CA THR A 343 0.66 -16.17 -0.51
C THR A 343 0.90 -15.16 0.60
N GLY A 344 0.23 -15.35 1.73
CA GLY A 344 0.35 -14.44 2.86
C GLY A 344 0.21 -15.11 4.21
N ILE A 345 0.61 -14.37 5.24
CA ILE A 345 0.52 -14.76 6.65
C ILE A 345 0.02 -13.56 7.42
N LEU A 346 -0.98 -13.80 8.28
CA LEU A 346 -1.43 -12.87 9.30
C LEU A 346 -1.08 -13.46 10.67
N ARG A 347 -0.61 -12.63 11.59
CA ARG A 347 -0.32 -13.04 12.97
C ARG A 347 -0.53 -11.90 13.95
N THR A 348 -0.74 -12.23 15.22
CA THR A 348 -0.55 -11.23 16.27
C THR A 348 0.94 -10.95 16.50
N VAL A 349 1.26 -9.72 16.86
CA VAL A 349 2.61 -9.30 17.25
C VAL A 349 2.60 -9.19 18.77
N GLY A 350 3.57 -9.82 19.44
CA GLY A 350 3.66 -9.84 20.91
C GLY A 350 4.06 -8.50 21.54
N TRP A 351 3.69 -7.37 20.94
CA TRP A 351 3.90 -6.05 21.49
C TRP A 351 2.73 -5.72 22.42
N VAL A 352 2.99 -5.66 23.72
CA VAL A 352 2.02 -5.17 24.71
C VAL A 352 2.19 -3.66 24.76
N TYR A 353 1.17 -2.90 24.34
CA TYR A 353 1.16 -1.44 24.53
C TYR A 353 0.73 -1.15 25.98
N THR A 354 1.62 -0.56 26.77
CA THR A 354 1.32 -0.08 28.12
C THR A 354 0.39 1.12 28.02
N GLY A 355 -0.92 0.88 27.93
CA GLY A 355 -1.92 1.95 27.89
C GLY A 355 -3.36 1.52 28.05
N GLN A 356 -3.66 0.21 28.03
CA GLN A 356 -5.04 -0.27 28.09
C GLN A 356 -5.48 -0.82 29.46
N ASP A 357 -4.55 -0.97 30.42
CA ASP A 357 -4.82 -1.53 31.75
C ASP A 357 -4.79 -0.53 32.92
N GLU A 358 -4.61 0.78 32.69
CA GLU A 358 -4.60 1.77 33.78
C GLU A 358 -6.01 2.24 34.23
N SER A 359 -7.09 1.66 33.70
CA SER A 359 -8.45 2.01 34.14
C SER A 359 -9.01 1.12 35.25
N SER A 360 -8.24 0.15 35.75
CA SER A 360 -8.70 -0.80 36.78
C SER A 360 -7.67 -1.08 37.86
N GLN A 361 -7.06 -0.05 38.45
CA GLN A 361 -6.43 -0.15 39.76
C GLN A 361 -6.19 1.26 40.31
N GLN A 362 -7.09 1.74 41.17
CA GLN A 362 -6.75 2.78 42.14
C GLN A 362 -5.93 2.14 43.26
N PRO A 363 -4.68 2.53 43.52
CA PRO A 363 -4.14 2.46 44.87
C PRO A 363 -4.39 3.80 45.54
N LEU A 364 -5.35 3.79 46.46
CA LEU A 364 -5.51 4.79 47.50
C LEU A 364 -4.25 4.75 48.39
N ILE A 365 -3.26 5.62 48.13
CA ILE A 365 -2.13 5.81 49.05
C ILE A 365 -2.44 7.02 49.93
N THR A 366 -2.97 6.71 51.12
CA THR A 366 -3.04 7.63 52.26
C THR A 366 -1.66 7.74 52.88
N ALA A 367 -1.15 8.97 53.02
CA ALA A 367 0.05 9.26 53.80
C ALA A 367 -0.29 9.37 55.29
N ALA A 368 0.39 8.59 56.13
CA ALA A 368 0.61 8.83 57.56
C ALA A 368 1.75 7.88 57.99
N GLU A 369 2.96 8.37 58.24
CA GLU A 369 3.49 8.88 59.51
C GLU A 369 4.55 7.93 60.09
N GLY A 370 5.79 8.43 60.19
CA GLY A 370 6.62 8.31 61.37
C GLY A 370 7.29 6.98 61.71
N GLY A 371 8.63 6.99 61.80
CA GLY A 371 9.32 6.02 62.65
C GLY A 371 10.74 5.67 62.23
N ASN A 372 11.66 6.53 62.63
CA ASN A 372 13.11 6.36 62.69
C ASN A 372 13.54 5.04 63.39
N ILE A 373 14.74 4.51 63.07
CA ILE A 373 15.79 3.97 63.98
C ILE A 373 16.59 2.77 63.41
N ASP A 374 17.87 3.05 63.13
CA ASP A 374 19.14 2.36 63.43
C ASP A 374 19.56 0.97 62.89
N THR A 375 20.73 1.05 62.22
CA THR A 375 21.96 0.22 62.30
C THR A 375 21.89 -1.31 62.35
N ASN A 376 22.45 -1.97 61.33
CA ASN A 376 23.85 -2.39 61.30
C ASN A 376 24.30 -2.73 59.88
#